data_AF-A0A7K4KGA8-F1
#
_entry.id   AF-A0A7K4KGA8-F1
#
_cell.length_a   1.000
_cell.length_b   1.000
_cell.length_c   1.000
_cell.angle_alpha   90.00
_cell.angle_beta   90.00
_cell.angle_gamma   90.00
#
_symmetry.space_group_name_H-M   'P 1'
#
loop_
_entity.id
_entity.type
_entity.pdbx_description
1 polymer ?
#
loop_
_entity_poly.entity_id
_entity_poly.type
_entity_poly.pdbx_seq_one_letter_code
_entity_poly.pdbx_strand_id
1 'polypeptide(L)'
;KNPRVCHVAVQLEMGSLWEQFNRLGTEMIVTKAGRRMFPTFQVKLSGLDPLADYVLLMDFVPLDDKRYRYAFHSSSWLVAGRADPAAPGRVHFHPDSPAKGAQWMRQIVSFDKLKLTNNLLDDNGHV
;
A
#
# COMPACT_ATOMS: atom_id res chain seq x y z
N LYS A 1 -9.82 9.62 -19.82
CA LYS A 1 -9.08 8.46 -19.27
C LYS A 1 -8.02 8.05 -20.29
N ASN A 2 -6.79 7.72 -19.87
CA ASN A 2 -5.73 7.33 -20.80
C ASN A 2 -6.12 6.01 -21.51
N PRO A 3 -6.20 5.99 -22.86
CA PRO A 3 -6.66 4.82 -23.61
C PRO A 3 -5.77 3.59 -23.44
N ARG A 4 -4.52 3.75 -22.97
CA ARG A 4 -3.62 2.61 -22.70
C ARG A 4 -3.89 1.91 -21.36
N VAL A 5 -4.77 2.46 -20.52
CA VAL A 5 -5.13 1.86 -19.22
C VAL A 5 -6.63 1.63 -19.05
N CYS A 6 -7.43 1.83 -20.11
CA CYS A 6 -8.89 1.73 -20.01
C CYS A 6 -9.40 0.29 -19.82
N HIS A 7 -8.60 -0.72 -20.18
CA HIS A 7 -8.94 -2.14 -20.05
C HIS A 7 -8.17 -2.83 -18.91
N VAL A 8 -7.40 -2.08 -18.13
CA VAL A 8 -6.59 -2.65 -17.06
C VAL A 8 -7.48 -3.07 -15.90
N ALA A 9 -7.33 -4.33 -15.50
CA ALA A 9 -7.95 -4.89 -14.31
C ALA A 9 -6.89 -5.37 -13.33
N VAL A 10 -7.15 -5.14 -12.04
CA VAL A 10 -6.27 -5.45 -10.93
C VAL A 10 -7.04 -6.34 -9.95
N GLN A 11 -6.48 -7.50 -9.62
CA GLN A 11 -7.05 -8.42 -8.65
C GLN A 11 -6.12 -8.50 -7.43
N LEU A 12 -6.66 -8.25 -6.24
CA LEU A 12 -5.94 -8.42 -4.98
C LEU A 12 -5.73 -9.91 -4.70
N GLU A 13 -4.48 -10.30 -4.49
CA GLU A 13 -4.13 -11.64 -4.03
C GLU A 13 -4.28 -11.74 -2.51
N MET A 14 -4.54 -12.95 -2.00
CA MET A 14 -4.81 -13.19 -0.58
C MET A 14 -5.97 -12.35 -0.01
N GLY A 15 -6.97 -12.02 -0.85
CA GLY A 15 -8.10 -11.16 -0.46
C GLY A 15 -8.86 -11.65 0.78
N SER A 16 -9.03 -12.97 0.94
CA SER A 16 -9.68 -13.55 2.12
C SER A 16 -8.92 -13.30 3.43
N LEU A 17 -7.59 -13.20 3.38
CA LEU A 17 -6.76 -12.86 4.54
C LEU A 17 -6.90 -11.36 4.85
N TRP A 18 -6.85 -10.50 3.84
CA TRP A 18 -7.11 -9.07 4.00
C TRP A 18 -8.48 -8.81 4.62
N GLU A 19 -9.52 -9.52 4.18
CA GLU A 19 -10.85 -9.41 4.78
C GLU A 19 -10.90 -9.85 6.24
N GLN A 20 -10.15 -10.89 6.62
CA GLN A 20 -10.04 -11.33 8.01
C GLN A 20 -9.40 -10.25 8.89
N PHE A 21 -8.28 -9.66 8.44
CA PHE A 21 -7.64 -8.55 9.13
C PHE A 21 -8.54 -7.30 9.18
N ASN A 22 -9.26 -7.01 8.10
CA ASN A 22 -10.15 -5.85 8.03
C ASN A 22 -11.30 -5.96 9.04
N ARG A 23 -11.90 -7.15 9.19
CA ARG A 23 -12.97 -7.39 10.18
C ARG A 23 -12.53 -7.14 11.63
N LEU A 24 -11.24 -7.28 11.93
CA LEU A 24 -10.69 -7.06 13.27
C LEU A 24 -10.13 -5.65 13.47
N GLY A 25 -10.06 -4.83 12.41
CA GLY A 25 -9.29 -3.59 12.38
C GLY A 25 -7.83 -3.88 12.06
N THR A 26 -7.45 -3.73 10.79
CA THR A 26 -6.08 -4.01 10.35
C THR A 26 -5.11 -3.02 10.97
N GLU A 27 -4.06 -3.54 11.60
CA GLU A 27 -2.99 -2.75 12.20
C GLU A 27 -1.66 -3.03 11.49
N MET A 28 -0.90 -1.98 11.23
CA MET A 28 0.43 -2.07 10.64
C MET A 28 1.45 -1.45 11.61
N ILE A 29 2.51 -2.21 11.92
CA ILE A 29 3.58 -1.71 12.78
C ILE A 29 4.48 -0.78 11.98
N VAL A 30 4.79 0.39 12.53
CA VAL A 30 5.78 1.34 12.01
C VAL A 30 7.00 1.40 12.93
N THR A 31 8.20 1.47 12.37
CA THR A 31 9.46 1.56 13.14
C THR A 31 10.44 2.53 12.49
N LYS A 32 11.40 3.04 13.26
CA LYS A 32 12.43 3.96 12.73
C LYS A 32 13.22 3.37 11.56
N ALA A 33 13.49 2.07 11.57
CA ALA A 33 14.26 1.37 10.52
C ALA A 33 13.41 0.91 9.33
N GLY A 34 12.09 1.15 9.37
CA GLY A 34 11.13 0.64 8.40
C GLY A 34 10.72 -0.80 8.68
N ARG A 35 9.41 -1.06 8.64
CA ARG A 35 8.83 -2.41 8.81
C ARG A 35 7.99 -2.78 7.59
N ARG A 36 8.13 -4.00 7.10
CA ARG A 36 7.30 -4.53 6.00
C ARG A 36 5.86 -4.69 6.46
N MET A 37 4.92 -4.45 5.54
CA MET A 37 3.50 -4.72 5.78
C MET A 37 3.23 -6.21 5.96
N PHE A 38 2.20 -6.53 6.74
CA PHE A 38 1.61 -7.85 6.78
C PHE A 38 0.08 -7.73 6.93
N PRO A 39 -0.73 -8.35 6.05
CA PRO A 39 -0.30 -9.13 4.88
C PRO A 39 0.46 -8.31 3.84
N THR A 40 1.31 -8.96 3.04
CA THR A 40 1.99 -8.29 1.93
C THR A 40 0.97 -7.88 0.88
N PHE A 41 1.10 -6.67 0.32
CA PHE A 41 0.24 -6.24 -0.78
C PHE A 41 0.70 -6.88 -2.10
N GLN A 42 -0.17 -7.70 -2.68
CA GLN A 42 0.09 -8.47 -3.88
C GLN A 42 -1.09 -8.38 -4.84
N VAL A 43 -0.82 -8.18 -6.13
CA VAL A 43 -1.86 -8.02 -7.14
C VAL A 43 -1.53 -8.79 -8.40
N LYS A 44 -2.57 -9.31 -9.05
CA LYS A 44 -2.49 -9.84 -10.41
C LYS A 44 -3.06 -8.83 -11.38
N LEU A 45 -2.28 -8.53 -12.43
CA LEU A 45 -2.63 -7.55 -13.45
C LEU A 45 -3.11 -8.23 -14.72
N SER A 46 -4.08 -7.61 -15.40
CA SER A 46 -4.58 -8.03 -16.70
C SER A 46 -5.03 -6.83 -17.53
N GLY A 47 -5.11 -6.98 -18.84
CA GLY A 47 -5.59 -5.93 -19.75
C GLY A 47 -4.64 -4.76 -20.02
N LEU A 48 -3.35 -4.90 -19.66
CA LEU A 48 -2.29 -3.98 -20.08
C LEU A 48 -1.93 -4.22 -21.56
N ASP A 49 -1.63 -3.16 -22.32
CA ASP A 49 -0.99 -3.30 -23.64
C ASP A 49 0.36 -4.04 -23.49
N PRO A 50 0.54 -5.23 -24.09
CA PRO A 50 1.77 -6.01 -23.96
C PRO A 50 3.06 -5.27 -24.34
N LEU A 51 2.99 -4.30 -25.27
CA LEU A 51 4.15 -3.62 -25.84
C LEU A 51 4.45 -2.26 -25.21
N ALA A 52 3.50 -1.69 -24.46
CA ALA A 52 3.68 -0.42 -23.76
C ALA A 52 4.46 -0.59 -22.45
N ASP A 53 5.21 0.44 -22.08
CA ASP A 53 5.90 0.51 -20.78
C ASP A 53 4.99 1.12 -19.71
N TYR A 54 4.99 0.51 -18.54
CA TYR A 54 4.25 0.93 -17.38
C TYR A 54 5.17 1.04 -16.17
N VAL A 55 4.88 2.03 -15.33
CA VAL A 55 5.46 2.21 -14.02
C VAL A 55 4.40 1.86 -12.99
N LEU A 56 4.73 0.99 -12.05
CA LEU A 56 3.88 0.69 -10.89
C LEU A 56 4.47 1.37 -9.66
N LEU A 57 3.61 2.03 -8.90
CA LEU A 57 3.95 2.66 -7.64
C LEU A 57 2.81 2.47 -6.64
N MET A 58 3.12 2.66 -5.36
CA MET A 58 2.17 2.65 -4.26
C MET A 58 2.37 3.91 -3.41
N ASP A 59 1.28 4.58 -3.08
CA ASP A 59 1.22 5.68 -2.12
C ASP A 59 0.23 5.34 -0.99
N PHE A 60 0.31 6.10 0.10
CA PHE A 60 -0.59 5.97 1.25
C PHE A 60 -1.26 7.32 1.50
N VAL A 61 -2.59 7.28 1.56
CA VAL A 61 -3.42 8.46 1.76
C VAL A 61 -4.16 8.31 3.10
N PRO A 62 -4.21 9.35 3.94
CA PRO A 62 -4.99 9.31 5.17
C PRO A 62 -6.46 9.07 4.87
N LEU A 63 -7.09 8.18 5.64
CA LEU A 63 -8.53 7.89 5.51
C LEU A 63 -9.38 9.04 6.06
N ASP A 64 -8.96 9.66 7.16
CA ASP A 64 -9.62 10.81 7.78
C ASP A 64 -8.64 11.71 8.57
N ASP A 65 -9.13 12.86 9.06
CA ASP A 65 -8.38 13.82 9.89
C ASP A 65 -8.55 13.55 11.40
N LYS A 66 -8.46 12.27 11.82
CA LYS A 66 -8.63 11.85 13.22
C LYS A 66 -7.44 11.06 13.75
N ARG A 67 -7.12 11.30 15.02
CA ARG A 67 -6.20 10.46 15.80
C ARG A 67 -6.99 9.45 16.62
N TYR A 68 -6.57 8.19 16.56
CA TYR A 68 -7.23 7.08 17.24
C TYR A 68 -6.45 6.58 18.45
N ARG A 69 -7.16 6.05 19.46
CA ARG A 69 -6.60 5.36 20.63
C ARG A 69 -7.37 4.07 20.89
N TYR A 70 -6.66 2.98 21.11
CA TYR A 70 -7.26 1.70 21.48
C TYR A 70 -7.65 1.67 22.97
N ALA A 71 -8.90 1.31 23.26
CA ALA A 71 -9.45 1.22 24.62
C ALA A 71 -9.60 -0.22 25.06
N PHE A 72 -8.59 -0.74 25.79
CA PHE A 72 -8.49 -2.16 26.20
C PHE A 72 -9.69 -2.69 26.98
N HIS A 73 -10.35 -1.87 27.81
CA HIS A 73 -11.53 -2.30 28.58
C HIS A 73 -12.76 -2.59 27.71
N SER A 74 -12.78 -2.12 26.46
CA SER A 74 -13.88 -2.27 25.51
C SER A 74 -13.44 -2.93 24.19
N SER A 75 -12.17 -3.31 24.09
CA SER A 75 -11.54 -3.85 22.89
C SER A 75 -11.89 -3.10 21.60
N SER A 76 -11.86 -1.76 21.65
CA SER A 76 -12.34 -0.91 20.55
C SER A 76 -11.44 0.30 20.28
N TRP A 77 -11.48 0.79 19.05
CA TRP A 77 -10.81 2.03 18.63
C TRP A 77 -11.72 3.24 18.87
N LEU A 78 -11.20 4.24 19.59
CA LEU A 78 -11.90 5.49 19.87
C LEU A 78 -11.17 6.69 19.27
N VAL A 79 -11.92 7.71 18.88
CA VAL A 79 -11.36 8.99 18.46
C VAL A 79 -10.78 9.70 19.67
N ALA A 80 -9.50 10.02 19.62
CA ALA A 80 -8.76 10.71 20.68
C ALA A 80 -8.55 12.20 20.37
N GLY A 81 -8.68 12.63 19.11
CA GLY A 81 -8.52 14.01 18.69
C GLY A 81 -8.37 14.16 17.17
N ARG A 82 -7.83 15.30 16.75
CA ARG A 82 -7.47 15.60 15.36
C ARG A 82 -6.18 14.86 14.98
N ALA A 83 -6.01 14.50 13.70
CA ALA A 83 -4.76 13.92 13.22
C ALA A 83 -3.59 14.93 13.32
N ASP A 84 -2.37 14.39 13.42
CA ASP A 84 -1.16 15.20 13.29
C ASP A 84 -1.01 15.69 11.83
N PRO A 85 -0.28 16.79 11.57
CA PRO A 85 -0.02 17.26 10.21
C PRO A 85 0.56 16.14 9.34
N ALA A 86 0.03 15.99 8.12
CA ALA A 86 0.48 14.97 7.20
C ALA A 86 1.99 15.10 6.91
N ALA A 87 2.71 13.99 6.98
CA ALA A 87 4.08 13.93 6.49
C ALA A 87 4.11 14.22 4.98
N PRO A 88 5.23 14.72 4.43
CA PRO A 88 5.39 14.86 2.98
C PRO A 88 5.06 13.54 2.29
N GLY A 89 4.16 13.55 1.31
CA GLY A 89 3.72 12.35 0.62
C GLY A 89 4.89 11.62 -0.02
N ARG A 90 5.07 10.35 0.34
CA ARG A 90 6.10 9.48 -0.24
C ARG A 90 5.43 8.42 -1.11
N VAL A 91 6.03 8.18 -2.27
CA VAL A 91 5.61 7.12 -3.18
C VAL A 91 6.69 6.05 -3.24
N HIS A 92 6.26 4.79 -3.27
CA HIS A 92 7.16 3.65 -3.44
C HIS A 92 6.99 3.07 -4.84
N PHE A 93 8.02 3.20 -5.67
CA PHE A 93 8.05 2.57 -6.98
C PHE A 93 8.36 1.08 -6.85
N HIS A 94 7.62 0.24 -7.59
CA HIS A 94 7.97 -1.17 -7.68
C HIS A 94 9.37 -1.30 -8.30
N PRO A 95 10.29 -2.12 -7.75
CA PRO A 95 11.69 -2.21 -8.21
C PRO A 95 11.86 -2.55 -9.69
N ASP A 96 10.92 -3.31 -10.25
CA ASP A 96 10.93 -3.70 -11.67
C ASP A 96 10.41 -2.59 -12.61
N SER A 97 10.04 -1.41 -12.09
CA SER A 97 9.58 -0.30 -12.92
C SER A 97 10.73 0.45 -13.59
N PRO A 98 10.58 0.92 -14.83
CA PRO A 98 9.48 0.63 -15.76
C PRO A 98 9.60 -0.78 -16.37
N ALA A 99 8.46 -1.41 -16.68
CA ALA A 99 8.44 -2.66 -17.44
C ALA A 99 7.26 -2.74 -18.42
N LYS A 100 7.37 -3.64 -19.39
CA LYS A 100 6.34 -3.90 -20.40
C LYS A 100 5.07 -4.48 -19.76
N GLY A 101 3.91 -4.18 -20.34
CA GLY A 101 2.64 -4.78 -19.93
C GLY A 101 2.68 -6.31 -19.91
N ALA A 102 3.34 -6.92 -20.89
CA ALA A 102 3.54 -8.37 -20.93
C ALA A 102 4.34 -8.90 -19.72
N GLN A 103 5.32 -8.15 -19.24
CA GLN A 103 6.12 -8.53 -18.08
C GLN A 103 5.31 -8.41 -16.78
N TRP A 104 4.51 -7.36 -16.64
CA TRP A 104 3.65 -7.15 -15.49
C TRP A 104 2.53 -8.18 -15.36
N MET A 105 1.92 -8.59 -16.48
CA MET A 105 0.83 -9.58 -16.48
C MET A 105 1.31 -11.03 -16.37
N ARG A 106 2.62 -11.29 -16.47
CA ARG A 106 3.18 -12.65 -16.47
C ARG A 106 3.06 -13.37 -15.13
N GLN A 107 3.12 -12.62 -14.03
CA GLN A 107 3.06 -13.18 -12.67
C GLN A 107 2.44 -12.17 -11.70
N ILE A 108 2.21 -12.60 -10.46
CA ILE A 108 1.75 -11.73 -9.38
C ILE A 108 2.81 -10.65 -9.12
N VAL A 109 2.37 -9.40 -9.04
CA VAL A 109 3.19 -8.25 -8.63
C VAL A 109 3.11 -8.12 -7.12
N SER A 110 4.27 -7.97 -6.45
CA SER A 110 4.36 -7.99 -5.00
C SER A 110 5.13 -6.77 -4.48
N PHE A 111 4.53 -6.03 -3.55
CA PHE A 111 5.17 -4.90 -2.87
C PHE A 111 5.82 -5.34 -1.54
N ASP A 112 6.55 -6.46 -1.55
CA ASP A 112 7.16 -7.08 -0.36
C ASP A 112 8.37 -6.31 0.18
N LYS A 113 9.02 -5.49 -0.66
CA LYS A 113 10.12 -4.61 -0.26
C LYS A 113 9.66 -3.28 0.32
N LEU A 114 8.36 -2.95 0.24
CA LEU A 114 7.81 -1.75 0.83
C LEU A 114 7.92 -1.81 2.36
N LYS A 115 8.36 -0.71 2.96
CA LYS A 115 8.48 -0.57 4.41
C LYS A 115 7.83 0.73 4.88
N LEU A 116 7.20 0.64 6.05
CA LEU A 116 6.56 1.74 6.76
C LEU A 116 7.46 2.24 7.90
N THR A 117 7.66 3.56 7.98
CA THR A 117 8.50 4.22 8.99
C THR A 117 7.77 5.36 9.69
N ASN A 118 8.17 5.64 10.93
CA ASN A 118 7.76 6.85 11.66
C ASN A 118 8.89 7.91 11.71
N ASN A 119 9.99 7.69 10.98
CA ASN A 119 11.08 8.65 10.87
C ASN A 119 10.80 9.67 9.77
N LEU A 120 10.43 10.89 10.16
CA LEU A 120 10.15 11.98 9.23
C LEU A 120 11.37 12.39 8.38
N LEU A 121 12.57 12.06 8.85
CA LEU A 121 13.86 12.33 8.19
C LEU A 121 14.43 11.04 7.55
N ASP A 122 13.60 10.09 7.15
CA ASP A 122 14.08 8.87 6.48
C ASP A 122 14.57 9.18 5.06
N ASP A 123 15.82 8.81 4.75
CA ASP A 123 16.41 9.00 3.42
C ASP A 123 16.44 7.68 2.60
N ASN A 124 15.83 6.61 3.10
CA ASN A 124 15.86 5.28 2.48
C ASN A 124 14.71 5.04 1.49
N GLY A 125 13.82 6.01 1.33
CA GLY A 125 12.62 5.88 0.50
C GLY A 125 11.56 4.97 1.12
N HIS A 126 11.57 4.78 2.44
CA HIS A 126 10.45 4.17 3.16
C HIS A 126 9.27 5.14 3.18
N VAL A 127 8.06 4.58 3.26
CA VAL A 127 6.82 5.37 3.43
C VAL A 127 6.63 5.71 4.90
#